data_AF-A0A9Q7XRI6-F1
#
_entry.id   AF-A0A9Q7XRI6-F1
#
_cell.length_a   1.000
_cell.length_b   1.000
_cell.length_c   1.000
_cell.angle_alpha   90.00
_cell.angle_beta   90.00
_cell.angle_gamma   90.00
#
_symmetry.space_group_name_H-M   'P 1'
#
loop_
_entity.id
_entity.type
_entity.pdbx_description
1 polymer ?
#
loop_
_entity_poly.entity_id
_entity_poly.type
_entity_poly.pdbx_seq_one_letter_code
_entity_poly.pdbx_strand_id
1 'polypeptide(L)'
;MFRPTPTPLRASLRHLASASNLPIPPGSELNAVKRTASTIFPPIKLYRRLLRAHRHLDADMRAVGDNYIKDEFRRHRDIDNPLQIVGFLSSWKMYLDQLEVQQGAPGGFRGKRLDAELLEKMSDEQIYQIHELMTVTQEAYSENAKGSPPAQGQREMAEKAAKEAGVRVKGDK
;
A
#
# COMPACT_ATOMS: atom_id res chain seq x y z
N MET A 1 3.84 -40.61 -48.66
CA MET A 1 4.75 -40.88 -47.53
C MET A 1 4.95 -39.57 -46.75
N PHE A 2 4.11 -39.31 -45.74
CA PHE A 2 4.23 -38.11 -44.91
C PHE A 2 4.80 -38.51 -43.55
N ARG A 3 5.91 -37.89 -43.15
CA ARG A 3 6.63 -38.15 -41.90
C ARG A 3 6.21 -37.09 -40.87
N PRO A 4 5.70 -37.47 -39.69
CA PRO A 4 5.43 -36.52 -38.61
C PRO A 4 6.71 -36.24 -37.80
N THR A 5 6.97 -34.98 -37.49
CA THR A 5 8.00 -34.56 -36.53
C THR A 5 7.44 -34.51 -35.11
N PRO A 6 8.11 -35.06 -34.09
CA PRO A 6 7.70 -34.92 -32.70
C PRO A 6 8.24 -33.63 -32.08
N THR A 7 7.35 -32.76 -31.62
CA THR A 7 7.68 -31.66 -30.70
C THR A 7 7.79 -32.18 -29.26
N PRO A 8 8.86 -31.85 -28.50
CA PRO A 8 8.97 -32.25 -27.12
C PRO A 8 8.12 -31.39 -26.19
N LEU A 9 7.59 -32.07 -25.18
CA LEU A 9 6.82 -31.59 -24.04
C LEU A 9 7.56 -30.46 -23.29
N ARG A 10 6.83 -29.38 -22.94
CA ARG A 10 7.20 -28.54 -21.81
C ARG A 10 6.05 -28.57 -20.81
N ALA A 11 6.20 -29.45 -19.82
CA ALA A 11 5.33 -29.55 -18.67
C ALA A 11 5.17 -28.17 -18.01
N SER A 12 3.94 -27.74 -17.82
CA SER A 12 3.61 -26.56 -17.02
C SER A 12 3.94 -26.86 -15.57
N LEU A 13 5.10 -26.41 -15.10
CA LEU A 13 5.43 -26.36 -13.68
C LEU A 13 4.68 -25.18 -13.04
N ARG A 14 3.35 -25.29 -12.94
CA ARG A 14 2.52 -24.40 -12.11
C ARG A 14 2.20 -25.13 -10.81
N HIS A 15 3.16 -25.27 -9.89
CA HIS A 15 2.86 -25.78 -8.55
C HIS A 15 3.89 -25.40 -7.47
N LEU A 16 4.44 -24.17 -7.48
CA LEU A 16 5.30 -23.68 -6.39
C LEU A 16 5.03 -22.21 -5.98
N ALA A 17 3.83 -21.68 -6.24
CA ALA A 17 3.46 -20.31 -5.84
C ALA A 17 2.35 -20.26 -4.77
N SER A 18 1.86 -21.41 -4.28
CA SER A 18 0.71 -21.44 -3.36
C SER A 18 1.09 -21.37 -1.87
N ALA A 19 2.37 -21.59 -1.52
CA ALA A 19 2.79 -21.63 -0.12
C ALA A 19 3.16 -20.25 0.48
N SER A 20 3.26 -19.21 -0.35
CA SER A 20 3.61 -17.84 0.10
C SER A 20 2.43 -17.00 0.56
N ASN A 21 1.20 -17.43 0.24
CA ASN A 21 -0.03 -16.66 0.47
C ASN A 21 -0.82 -17.10 1.71
N LEU A 22 -0.30 -18.05 2.49
CA LEU A 22 -0.93 -18.40 3.76
C LEU A 22 -0.68 -17.27 4.78
N PRO A 23 -1.73 -16.82 5.52
CA PRO A 23 -1.53 -16.03 6.72
C PRO A 23 -0.52 -16.74 7.60
N ILE A 24 0.53 -16.03 8.00
CA ILE A 24 1.53 -16.51 8.95
C ILE A 24 0.77 -16.63 10.27
N PRO A 25 0.53 -17.84 10.81
CA PRO A 25 -0.10 -17.97 12.11
C PRO A 25 0.74 -17.20 13.15
N PRO A 26 0.10 -16.53 14.11
CA PRO A 26 0.82 -15.84 15.18
C PRO A 26 1.81 -16.81 15.85
N GLY A 27 3.06 -16.39 16.00
CA GLY A 27 4.18 -17.24 16.44
C GLY A 27 5.04 -17.87 15.33
N SER A 28 4.71 -17.69 14.04
CA SER A 28 5.52 -18.18 12.90
C SER A 28 6.27 -17.09 12.12
N GLU A 29 6.28 -15.86 12.64
CA GLU A 29 6.96 -14.68 12.10
C GLU A 29 8.45 -14.93 11.87
N LEU A 30 9.11 -15.58 12.83
CA LEU A 30 10.52 -15.98 12.72
C LEU A 30 10.77 -16.91 11.52
N ASN A 31 9.83 -17.79 11.19
CA ASN A 31 9.95 -18.68 10.04
C ASN A 31 9.67 -17.95 8.72
N ALA A 32 8.79 -16.95 8.72
CA ALA A 32 8.59 -16.09 7.56
C ALA A 32 9.79 -15.16 7.30
N VAL A 33 10.38 -14.61 8.36
CA VAL A 33 11.63 -13.83 8.30
C VAL A 33 12.77 -14.72 7.79
N LYS A 34 12.90 -15.97 8.27
CA LYS A 34 13.88 -16.93 7.75
C LYS A 34 13.68 -17.29 6.27
N ARG A 35 12.42 -17.45 5.82
CA ARG A 35 12.11 -17.70 4.40
C ARG A 35 12.35 -16.49 3.51
N THR A 36 12.12 -15.28 4.01
CA THR A 36 12.40 -14.06 3.25
C THR A 36 13.89 -13.77 3.21
N ALA A 37 14.64 -14.13 4.27
CA ALA A 37 16.10 -14.02 4.33
C ALA A 37 16.85 -14.64 3.15
N SER A 38 16.37 -15.78 2.64
CA SER A 38 16.96 -16.45 1.47
C SER A 38 16.62 -15.80 0.12
N THR A 39 15.74 -14.78 0.11
CA THR A 39 15.30 -14.04 -1.09
C THR A 39 15.42 -12.51 -0.95
N ILE A 40 16.18 -12.03 0.05
CA ILE A 40 16.34 -10.59 0.31
C ILE A 40 17.00 -9.90 -0.89
N PHE A 41 16.41 -8.78 -1.31
CA PHE A 41 17.03 -7.87 -2.26
C PHE A 41 18.11 -7.02 -1.58
N PRO A 42 19.21 -6.68 -2.29
CA PRO A 42 20.13 -5.63 -1.85
C PRO A 42 19.39 -4.32 -1.52
N PRO A 43 19.85 -3.52 -0.53
CA PRO A 43 19.12 -2.36 0.00
C PRO A 43 18.60 -1.39 -1.08
N ILE A 44 19.47 -1.00 -2.03
CA ILE A 44 19.10 -0.05 -3.10
C ILE A 44 18.07 -0.65 -4.06
N LYS A 45 18.16 -1.97 -4.33
CA LYS A 45 17.19 -2.66 -5.19
C LYS A 45 15.82 -2.74 -4.52
N LEU A 46 15.80 -3.04 -3.21
CA LEU A 46 14.58 -3.08 -2.41
C LEU A 46 13.90 -1.70 -2.35
N TYR A 47 14.65 -0.67 -1.97
CA TYR A 47 14.19 0.72 -1.91
C TYR A 47 13.53 1.18 -3.21
N ARG A 48 14.19 0.97 -4.36
CA ARG A 48 13.64 1.36 -5.66
C ARG A 48 12.40 0.56 -6.03
N ARG A 49 12.29 -0.70 -5.63
CA ARG A 49 11.14 -1.55 -5.94
C ARG A 49 9.92 -1.17 -5.10
N LEU A 50 10.11 -0.85 -3.82
CA LEU A 50 9.08 -0.29 -2.94
C LEU A 50 8.47 1.00 -3.53
N LEU A 51 9.31 1.97 -3.90
CA LEU A 51 8.83 3.21 -4.51
C LEU A 51 8.11 3.00 -5.85
N ARG A 52 8.44 1.94 -6.60
CA ARG A 52 7.69 1.58 -7.82
C ARG A 52 6.34 0.96 -7.49
N ALA A 53 6.29 0.10 -6.48
CA ALA A 53 5.04 -0.52 -6.01
C ALA A 53 4.07 0.56 -5.49
N HIS A 54 4.56 1.57 -4.78
CA HIS A 54 3.76 2.70 -4.30
C HIS A 54 3.05 3.51 -5.40
N ARG A 55 3.49 3.42 -6.65
CA ARG A 55 2.84 4.14 -7.77
C ARG A 55 1.43 3.63 -8.09
N HIS A 56 1.07 2.46 -7.58
CA HIS A 56 -0.28 1.90 -7.71
C HIS A 56 -1.17 2.19 -6.50
N LEU A 57 -0.67 2.91 -5.50
CA LEU A 57 -1.47 3.38 -4.37
C LEU A 57 -2.17 4.69 -4.72
N ASP A 58 -3.26 4.97 -4.00
CA ASP A 58 -3.94 6.27 -4.05
C ASP A 58 -2.96 7.39 -3.67
N ALA A 59 -3.22 8.60 -4.18
CA ALA A 59 -2.28 9.72 -4.10
C ALA A 59 -1.84 10.04 -2.67
N ASP A 60 -2.79 10.06 -1.73
CA ASP A 60 -2.52 10.39 -0.32
C ASP A 60 -1.70 9.29 0.36
N MET A 61 -2.07 8.01 0.15
CA MET A 61 -1.33 6.87 0.67
C MET A 61 0.10 6.82 0.14
N ARG A 62 0.27 7.12 -1.15
CA ARG A 62 1.58 7.19 -1.78
C ARG A 62 2.43 8.31 -1.19
N ALA A 63 1.86 9.50 -1.00
CA ALA A 63 2.60 10.65 -0.48
C ALA A 63 3.15 10.38 0.92
N VAL A 64 2.32 9.84 1.81
CA VAL A 64 2.71 9.46 3.17
C VAL A 64 3.73 8.31 3.14
N GLY A 65 3.45 7.25 2.36
CA GLY A 65 4.30 6.07 2.28
C GLY A 65 5.68 6.34 1.68
N ASP A 66 5.78 7.13 0.60
CA ASP A 66 7.05 7.47 -0.05
C ASP A 66 7.98 8.25 0.90
N ASN A 67 7.42 9.17 1.69
CA ASN A 67 8.18 9.92 2.69
C ASN A 67 8.67 9.00 3.80
N TYR A 68 7.80 8.12 4.30
CA TYR A 68 8.17 7.16 5.34
C TYR A 68 9.31 6.22 4.89
N ILE A 69 9.21 5.63 3.69
CA ILE A 69 10.29 4.77 3.15
C ILE A 69 11.61 5.53 3.07
N LYS A 70 11.59 6.75 2.52
CA LYS A 70 12.81 7.57 2.38
C LYS A 70 13.47 7.83 3.72
N ASP A 71 12.66 8.14 4.73
CA ASP A 71 13.15 8.44 6.05
C ASP A 71 13.71 7.20 6.74
N GLU A 72 13.00 6.08 6.69
CA GLU A 72 13.47 4.84 7.31
C GLU A 72 14.75 4.32 6.68
N PHE A 73 14.85 4.29 5.35
CA PHE A 73 16.10 3.89 4.68
C PHE A 73 17.26 4.86 4.96
N ARG A 74 16.97 6.14 5.21
CA ARG A 74 18.00 7.13 5.60
C ARG A 74 18.47 6.92 7.03
N ARG A 75 17.53 6.69 7.97
CA ARG A 75 17.84 6.40 9.39
C ARG A 75 18.65 5.11 9.53
N HIS A 76 18.42 4.12 8.66
CA HIS A 76 19.07 2.81 8.71
C HIS A 76 20.29 2.68 7.79
N ARG A 77 20.79 3.78 7.20
CA ARG A 77 21.88 3.74 6.21
C ARG A 77 23.23 3.35 6.82
N ASP A 78 23.46 3.72 8.08
CA ASP A 78 24.75 3.59 8.80
C ASP A 78 24.71 2.42 9.81
N ILE A 79 23.82 1.45 9.62
CA ILE A 79 23.75 0.26 10.48
C ILE A 79 24.81 -0.74 10.04
N ASP A 80 25.68 -1.12 10.96
CA ASP A 80 26.74 -2.10 10.71
C ASP A 80 26.39 -3.51 11.20
N ASN A 81 25.43 -3.65 12.12
CA ASN A 81 25.06 -4.95 12.67
C ASN A 81 24.33 -5.80 11.61
N PRO A 82 24.92 -6.91 11.14
CA PRO A 82 24.36 -7.69 10.04
C PRO A 82 22.98 -8.28 10.38
N LEU A 83 22.71 -8.63 11.65
CA LEU A 83 21.41 -9.13 12.06
C LEU A 83 20.32 -8.05 11.96
N GLN A 84 20.65 -6.82 12.33
CA GLN A 84 19.73 -5.69 12.20
C GLN A 84 19.47 -5.35 10.72
N ILE A 85 20.51 -5.37 9.88
CA ILE A 85 20.36 -5.17 8.43
C ILE A 85 19.44 -6.23 7.84
N VAL A 86 19.67 -7.51 8.15
CA VAL A 86 18.83 -8.61 7.67
C VAL A 86 17.40 -8.47 8.16
N GLY A 87 17.19 -8.13 9.44
CA GLY A 87 15.86 -7.89 10.00
C GLY A 87 15.13 -6.75 9.27
N PHE A 88 15.80 -5.63 9.07
CA PHE A 88 15.28 -4.47 8.34
C PHE A 88 14.91 -4.82 6.90
N LEU A 89 15.81 -5.46 6.15
CA LEU A 89 15.53 -5.82 4.76
C LEU A 89 14.43 -6.88 4.63
N SER A 90 14.36 -7.82 5.58
CA SER A 90 13.31 -8.84 5.62
C SER A 90 11.93 -8.22 5.83
N SER A 91 11.78 -7.29 6.79
CA SER A 91 10.50 -6.64 7.06
C SER A 91 10.00 -5.84 5.85
N TRP A 92 10.90 -5.08 5.21
CA TRP A 92 10.58 -4.33 3.99
C TRP A 92 10.26 -5.23 2.80
N LYS A 93 10.94 -6.38 2.67
CA LYS A 93 10.61 -7.39 1.66
C LYS A 93 9.22 -7.98 1.89
N MET A 94 8.87 -8.30 3.14
CA MET A 94 7.54 -8.78 3.49
C MET A 94 6.44 -7.75 3.17
N TYR A 95 6.71 -6.47 3.41
CA TYR A 95 5.79 -5.40 3.04
C TYR A 95 5.64 -5.26 1.51
N LEU A 96 6.76 -5.29 0.78
CA LEU A 96 6.75 -5.25 -0.69
C LEU A 96 5.94 -6.41 -1.27
N ASP A 97 6.11 -7.62 -0.77
CA ASP A 97 5.38 -8.79 -1.26
C ASP A 97 3.87 -8.62 -1.05
N GLN A 98 3.46 -8.03 0.08
CA GLN A 98 2.05 -7.75 0.34
C GLN A 98 1.48 -6.70 -0.62
N LEU A 99 2.24 -5.63 -0.90
CA LEU A 99 1.86 -4.63 -1.89
C LEU A 99 1.65 -5.27 -3.27
N GLU A 100 2.61 -6.08 -3.73
CA GLU A 100 2.56 -6.69 -5.06
C GLU A 100 1.43 -7.72 -5.19
N VAL A 101 1.15 -8.50 -4.14
CA VAL A 101 0.03 -9.45 -4.11
C VAL A 101 -1.31 -8.72 -4.19
N GLN A 102 -1.52 -7.67 -3.39
CA GLN A 102 -2.80 -6.97 -3.37
C GLN A 102 -3.03 -6.11 -4.62
N GLN A 103 -1.98 -5.61 -5.26
CA GLN A 103 -2.08 -4.93 -6.55
C GLN A 103 -2.61 -5.85 -7.66
N GLY A 104 -2.35 -7.16 -7.56
CA GLY A 104 -2.91 -8.16 -8.48
C GLY A 104 -4.35 -8.56 -8.18
N ALA A 105 -4.94 -8.11 -7.06
CA ALA A 105 -6.27 -8.48 -6.63
C ALA A 105 -7.35 -7.45 -7.07
N PRO A 106 -8.61 -7.88 -7.28
CA PRO A 106 -9.71 -6.96 -7.59
C PRO A 106 -9.88 -5.92 -6.48
N GLY A 107 -9.83 -4.64 -6.83
CA GLY A 107 -9.96 -3.54 -5.88
C GLY A 107 -8.65 -3.05 -5.26
N GLY A 108 -7.50 -3.53 -5.72
CA GLY A 108 -6.18 -2.97 -5.38
C GLY A 108 -5.74 -3.19 -3.93
N PHE A 109 -4.76 -2.41 -3.49
CA PHE A 109 -4.25 -2.46 -2.13
C PHE A 109 -5.29 -1.96 -1.12
N ARG A 110 -5.66 -2.81 -0.15
CA ARG A 110 -6.61 -2.47 0.93
C ARG A 110 -6.04 -2.70 2.33
N GLY A 111 -4.74 -3.00 2.42
CA GLY A 111 -4.09 -3.32 3.68
C GLY A 111 -4.50 -4.69 4.23
N LYS A 112 -4.39 -4.87 5.54
CA LYS A 112 -4.80 -6.07 6.27
C LYS A 112 -5.61 -5.66 7.48
N ARG A 113 -6.54 -6.52 7.91
CA ARG A 113 -7.20 -6.34 9.20
C ARG A 113 -6.16 -6.48 10.32
N LEU A 114 -6.32 -5.69 11.36
CA LEU A 114 -5.52 -5.79 12.58
C LEU A 114 -5.77 -7.17 13.21
N ASP A 115 -4.69 -7.79 13.67
CA ASP A 115 -4.75 -9.08 14.34
C ASP A 115 -5.37 -8.92 15.73
N ALA A 116 -6.30 -9.82 16.07
CA ALA A 116 -7.01 -9.77 17.34
C ALA A 116 -6.07 -10.02 18.52
N GLU A 117 -5.13 -10.95 18.38
CA GLU A 117 -4.13 -11.23 19.42
C GLU A 117 -3.17 -10.05 19.65
N LEU A 118 -2.93 -9.25 18.61
CA LEU A 118 -2.12 -8.04 18.72
C LEU A 118 -2.90 -6.94 19.46
N LEU A 119 -4.18 -6.76 19.14
CA LEU A 119 -5.05 -5.80 19.83
C LEU A 119 -5.16 -6.09 21.33
N GLU A 120 -5.27 -7.36 21.71
CA GLU A 120 -5.30 -7.75 23.14
C GLU A 120 -4.02 -7.42 23.91
N LYS A 121 -2.88 -7.30 23.20
CA LYS A 121 -1.57 -6.97 23.80
C LYS A 121 -1.29 -5.48 23.81
N MET A 122 -2.11 -4.66 23.15
CA MET A 122 -1.95 -3.21 23.15
C MET A 122 -2.44 -2.60 24.45
N SER A 123 -1.86 -1.46 24.83
CA SER A 123 -2.40 -0.69 25.96
C SER A 123 -3.71 -0.01 25.59
N ASP A 124 -4.52 0.32 26.60
CA ASP A 124 -5.79 1.03 26.40
C ASP A 124 -5.60 2.35 25.62
N GLU A 125 -4.50 3.06 25.90
CA GLU A 125 -4.13 4.29 25.18
C GLU A 125 -3.85 4.03 23.70
N GLN A 126 -3.12 2.97 23.36
CA GLN A 126 -2.84 2.60 21.97
C GLN A 126 -4.12 2.22 21.22
N ILE A 127 -5.02 1.49 21.89
CA ILE A 127 -6.32 1.12 21.34
C ILE A 127 -7.16 2.37 21.08
N TYR A 128 -7.18 3.31 22.03
CA TYR A 128 -7.88 4.58 21.90
C TYR A 128 -7.37 5.39 20.71
N GLN A 129 -6.05 5.54 20.56
CA GLN A 129 -5.44 6.26 19.44
C GLN A 129 -5.78 5.65 18.08
N ILE A 130 -5.76 4.31 17.97
CA ILE A 130 -6.13 3.62 16.73
C ILE A 130 -7.61 3.82 16.43
N HIS A 131 -8.47 3.77 17.46
CA HIS A 131 -9.90 3.99 17.30
C HIS A 131 -10.21 5.42 16.84
N GLU A 132 -9.59 6.43 17.46
CA GLU A 132 -9.72 7.83 17.05
C GLU A 132 -9.28 8.02 15.59
N LEU A 133 -8.11 7.47 15.22
CA LEU A 133 -7.62 7.50 13.84
C LEU A 133 -8.61 6.85 12.87
N MET A 134 -9.20 5.71 13.24
CA MET A 134 -10.22 5.02 12.43
C MET A 134 -11.44 5.91 12.21
N THR A 135 -11.98 6.54 13.24
CA THR A 135 -13.14 7.42 13.13
C THR A 135 -12.85 8.64 12.25
N VAL A 136 -11.74 9.33 12.50
CA VAL A 136 -11.34 10.53 11.73
C VAL A 136 -11.13 10.20 10.25
N THR A 137 -10.47 9.07 9.96
CA THR A 137 -10.25 8.65 8.56
C THR A 137 -11.56 8.20 7.90
N GLN A 138 -12.44 7.50 8.61
CA GLN A 138 -13.74 7.12 8.05
C GLN A 138 -14.58 8.35 7.70
N GLU A 139 -14.55 9.39 8.53
CA GLU A 139 -15.19 10.67 8.24
C GLU A 139 -14.58 11.33 7.00
N ALA A 140 -13.25 11.47 6.96
CA ALA A 140 -12.54 12.12 5.86
C ALA A 140 -12.71 11.42 4.50
N TYR A 141 -12.86 10.10 4.49
CA TYR A 141 -13.05 9.30 3.27
C TYR A 141 -14.51 8.88 3.02
N SER A 142 -15.46 9.35 3.85
CA SER A 142 -16.88 9.13 3.61
C SER A 142 -17.33 9.78 2.29
N GLU A 143 -18.33 9.21 1.61
CA GLU A 143 -18.85 9.78 0.36
C GLU A 143 -19.37 11.23 0.53
N ASN A 144 -19.72 11.63 1.76
CA ASN A 144 -20.16 12.97 2.11
C ASN A 144 -19.00 13.98 2.23
N ALA A 145 -17.76 13.51 2.46
CA ALA A 145 -16.57 14.35 2.60
C ALA A 145 -15.90 14.67 1.25
N LYS A 146 -16.16 13.87 0.21
CA LYS A 146 -15.83 14.25 -1.17
C LYS A 146 -16.73 15.42 -1.55
N GLY A 147 -16.21 16.63 -1.46
CA GLY A 147 -16.93 17.86 -1.81
C GLY A 147 -17.64 17.68 -3.15
N SER A 148 -18.96 17.53 -3.11
CA SER A 148 -19.76 17.49 -4.31
C SER A 148 -19.56 18.84 -5.02
N PRO A 149 -19.31 18.85 -6.33
CA PRO A 149 -19.31 20.10 -7.05
C PRO A 149 -20.65 20.81 -6.75
N PRO A 150 -20.64 22.13 -6.45
CA PRO A 150 -21.87 22.82 -6.06
C PRO A 150 -22.95 22.52 -7.10
N ALA A 151 -24.15 22.17 -6.62
CA ALA A 151 -25.25 21.78 -7.49
C ALA A 151 -25.48 22.87 -8.54
N GLN A 152 -25.96 22.51 -9.73
CA GLN A 152 -26.09 23.45 -10.86
C GLN A 152 -26.84 24.74 -10.46
N GLY A 153 -27.90 24.62 -9.66
CA GLY A 153 -28.61 25.78 -9.11
C GLY A 153 -27.81 26.62 -8.11
N GLN A 154 -26.92 26.03 -7.31
CA GLN A 154 -26.01 26.76 -6.43
C GLN A 154 -24.93 27.52 -7.21
N ARG A 155 -24.48 26.97 -8.36
CA ARG A 155 -23.56 27.64 -9.27
C ARG A 155 -24.22 28.82 -9.97
N GLU A 156 -25.44 28.64 -10.47
CA GLU A 156 -26.22 29.71 -11.12
C GLU A 156 -26.55 30.84 -10.13
N MET A 157 -26.91 30.49 -8.89
CA MET A 157 -27.13 31.47 -7.82
C MET A 157 -25.84 32.22 -7.46
N ALA A 158 -24.71 31.52 -7.35
CA ALA A 158 -23.41 32.14 -7.08
C ALA A 158 -22.94 33.03 -8.24
N GLU A 159 -23.18 32.63 -9.50
CA GLU A 159 -22.85 33.42 -10.68
C GLU A 159 -23.75 34.65 -10.81
N LYS A 160 -25.04 34.52 -10.49
CA LYS A 160 -25.99 35.65 -10.46
C LYS A 160 -25.63 36.63 -9.34
N ALA A 161 -25.32 36.15 -8.14
CA ALA A 161 -24.87 36.97 -7.02
C ALA A 161 -23.52 37.67 -7.33
N ALA A 162 -22.59 36.99 -8.01
CA ALA A 162 -21.33 37.59 -8.46
C ALA A 162 -21.56 38.70 -9.51
N LYS A 163 -22.47 38.49 -10.47
CA LYS A 163 -22.88 39.51 -11.45
C LYS A 163 -23.55 40.71 -10.79
N GLU A 164 -24.41 40.48 -9.79
CA GLU A 164 -25.11 41.53 -9.04
C GLU A 164 -24.15 42.33 -8.14
N ALA A 165 -23.10 41.68 -7.62
CA ALA A 165 -21.99 42.31 -6.90
C ALA A 165 -20.94 42.98 -7.81
N GLY A 166 -21.12 42.98 -9.13
CA GLY A 166 -20.18 43.57 -10.09
C GLY A 166 -18.84 42.84 -10.23
N VAL A 167 -18.74 41.60 -9.74
CA VAL A 167 -17.53 40.78 -9.82
C VAL A 167 -17.50 40.08 -11.16
N ARG A 168 -16.51 40.42 -12.01
CA ARG A 168 -16.36 39.85 -13.36
C ARG A 168 -15.92 38.39 -13.27
N VAL A 169 -16.78 37.48 -13.74
CA VAL A 169 -16.47 36.04 -13.82
C VAL A 169 -15.65 35.77 -15.10
N LYS A 170 -14.65 34.89 -14.99
CA LYS A 170 -13.64 34.60 -16.02
C LYS A 170 -14.26 33.82 -17.20
N GLY A 171 -15.02 34.52 -18.05
CA GLY A 171 -15.70 33.93 -19.22
C GLY A 171 -16.13 34.94 -20.30
N ASP A 172 -16.25 36.24 -19.98
CA ASP A 172 -16.64 37.25 -20.96
C ASP A 172 -15.47 37.65 -21.87
N LYS A 173 -15.37 36.96 -23.01
CA LYS A 173 -14.65 37.41 -24.19
C LYS A 173 -15.60 37.48 -25.38
#